data_AF-A0A2E1KPK6-F1
#
_entry.id   AF-A0A2E1KPK6-F1
#
_cell.length_a   1.000
_cell.length_b   1.000
_cell.length_c   1.000
_cell.angle_alpha   90.00
_cell.angle_beta   90.00
_cell.angle_gamma   90.00
#
_symmetry.space_group_name_H-M   'P 1'
#
loop_
_entity.id
_entity.type
_entity.pdbx_description
1 polymer ?
#
loop_
_entity_poly.entity_id
_entity_poly.type
_entity_poly.pdbx_seq_one_letter_code
_entity_poly.pdbx_strand_id
1 'polypeptide(L)' 'MAYKLLRFCGKSLQVAGLLTLPLAMSMQMTDTLGRSLHVSQMVFMAIFGVCMFGIGAILANAGQE' A
#
# COMPACT_ATOMS: atom_id res chain seq x y z
N MET A 1 -24.90 -4.12 8.26
CA MET A 1 -24.37 -3.72 6.94
C MET A 1 -22.98 -3.10 7.03
N ALA A 2 -22.72 -2.17 7.96
CA ALA A 2 -21.42 -1.47 8.08
C ALA A 2 -20.21 -2.40 8.28
N TYR A 3 -20.33 -3.46 9.08
CA TYR A 3 -19.26 -4.44 9.33
C TYR A 3 -18.79 -5.19 8.06
N LYS A 4 -19.71 -5.56 7.16
CA LYS A 4 -19.36 -6.18 5.87
C LYS A 4 -18.59 -5.22 4.97
N LEU A 5 -19.00 -3.94 4.97
CA LEU A 5 -18.33 -2.87 4.23
C LEU A 5 -16.93 -2.59 4.79
N LEU A 6 -16.76 -2.51 6.11
CA LEU A 6 -15.45 -2.34 6.76
C LEU A 6 -14.49 -3.48 6.41
N ARG A 7 -14.98 -4.72 6.45
CA ARG A 7 -14.19 -5.90 6.13
C ARG A 7 -13.80 -5.96 4.65
N PHE A 8 -14.70 -5.55 3.75
CA PHE A 8 -14.42 -5.47 2.32
C PHE A 8 -13.42 -4.35 2.01
N CYS A 9 -13.61 -3.17 2.62
CA CYS A 9 -12.74 -2.01 2.48
C CYS A 9 -11.32 -2.30 2.99
N GLY A 10 -11.19 -2.94 4.15
CA GLY A 10 -9.90 -3.34 4.70
C GLY A 10 -9.17 -4.37 3.83
N LYS A 11 -9.89 -5.34 3.26
CA LYS A 11 -9.32 -6.31 2.30
C LYS A 11 -8.89 -5.66 0.99
N SER A 12 -9.68 -4.76 0.42
CA SER A 12 -9.28 -4.01 -0.78
C SER A 12 -8.04 -3.14 -0.54
N LEU A 13 -7.92 -2.55 0.66
CA LEU A 13 -6.78 -1.71 1.01
C LEU A 13 -5.50 -2.55 1.25
N GLN A 14 -5.63 -3.77 1.79
CA GLN A 14 -4.52 -4.73 1.85
C GLN A 14 -4.06 -5.17 0.46
N VAL A 15 -4.99 -5.48 -0.46
CA VAL A 15 -4.65 -5.82 -1.85
C VAL A 15 -3.97 -4.63 -2.54
N ALA A 16 -4.45 -3.41 -2.33
CA ALA A 16 -3.80 -2.20 -2.84
C ALA A 16 -2.37 -2.05 -2.29
N GLY A 17 -2.16 -2.28 -0.99
CA GLY A 17 -0.83 -2.27 -0.36
C GLY A 17 0.11 -3.39 -0.83
N LEU A 18 -0.44 -4.53 -1.26
CA LEU A 18 0.34 -5.64 -1.80
C LEU A 18 0.72 -5.42 -3.28
N LEU A 19 -0.11 -4.69 -4.02
CA LEU A 19 0.14 -4.29 -5.40
C LEU A 19 1.11 -3.10 -5.53
N THR A 20 1.23 -2.24 -4.51
CA THR A 20 2.19 -1.12 -4.52
C THR A 20 3.65 -1.57 -4.49
N LEU A 21 3.97 -2.73 -3.91
CA LEU A 21 5.34 -3.30 -3.93
C LEU A 21 5.86 -3.61 -5.34
N PRO A 22 5.18 -4.44 -6.17
CA PRO A 22 5.61 -4.71 -7.54
C PRO A 22 5.51 -3.47 -8.44
N LEU A 23 4.60 -2.52 -8.16
CA LEU A 23 4.53 -1.22 -8.84
C LEU A 23 5.75 -0.34 -8.54
N ALA A 24 6.22 -0.31 -7.29
CA ALA A 24 7.45 0.40 -6.94
C ALA A 24 8.68 -0.23 -7.61
N MET A 25 8.70 -1.56 -7.73
CA MET A 25 9.76 -2.30 -8.43
C MET A 25 9.75 -2.03 -9.95
N SER A 26 8.58 -1.93 -10.59
CA SER A 26 8.49 -1.63 -12.02
C SER A 26 8.88 -0.17 -12.36
N MET A 27 8.56 0.78 -11.47
CA MET A 27 9.07 2.15 -11.59
C MET A 27 10.60 2.21 -11.43
N GLN A 28 11.17 1.39 -10.55
CA GLN A 28 12.63 1.26 -10.42
C GLN A 28 13.31 0.73 -11.69
N MET A 29 12.67 -0.20 -12.41
CA MET A 29 13.21 -0.76 -13.67
C MET A 29 13.13 0.18 -14.87
N THR A 30 12.21 1.15 -14.85
CA THR A 30 11.99 2.07 -15.99
C THR A 30 12.84 3.36 -15.86
N ASP A 31 13.32 3.70 -14.66
CA ASP A 31 13.89 5.02 -14.35
C ASP A 31 15.40 5.00 -14.03
N THR A 32 16.20 4.45 -14.94
CA THR A 32 17.67 4.37 -14.80
C THR A 32 18.39 5.73 -14.92
N LEU A 33 17.67 6.86 -14.95
CA LEU A 33 18.19 8.18 -15.37
C LEU A 33 18.27 9.26 -14.26
N GLY A 34 17.76 9.03 -13.03
CA GLY A 34 17.65 10.09 -12.00
C GLY A 34 18.01 9.69 -10.56
N ARG A 35 19.23 9.17 -10.32
CA ARG A 35 19.63 8.41 -9.11
C ARG A 35 19.50 9.10 -7.73
N SER A 36 19.49 10.43 -7.61
CA SER A 36 19.51 11.12 -6.29
C SER A 36 18.15 11.55 -5.73
N LEU A 37 17.17 11.91 -6.56
CA LEU A 37 15.84 12.30 -6.09
C LEU A 37 14.90 11.08 -5.90
N HIS A 38 15.21 9.97 -6.57
CA HIS A 38 14.33 8.80 -6.64
C HIS A 38 14.38 7.91 -5.38
N VAL A 39 15.49 7.91 -4.63
CA VAL A 39 15.60 7.14 -3.38
C VAL A 39 14.60 7.63 -2.35
N SER A 40 14.46 8.96 -2.19
CA SER A 40 13.48 9.55 -1.28
C SER A 40 12.05 9.19 -1.71
N GLN A 41 11.76 9.24 -3.01
CA GLN A 41 10.45 8.92 -3.55
C GLN A 41 10.07 7.44 -3.37
N MET A 42 11.02 6.51 -3.56
CA MET A 42 10.80 5.08 -3.30
C MET A 42 10.55 4.79 -1.82
N VAL A 43 11.32 5.43 -0.94
CA VAL A 43 11.11 5.30 0.51
C VAL A 43 9.74 5.85 0.90
N PHE A 44 9.33 7.00 0.38
CA PHE A 44 7.99 7.54 0.59
C PHE A 44 6.89 6.60 0.09
N MET A 45 7.06 6.02 -1.10
CA MET A 45 6.07 5.10 -1.68
C MET A 45 5.98 3.79 -0.88
N ALA A 46 7.11 3.29 -0.37
CA ALA A 46 7.17 2.13 0.50
C ALA A 46 6.50 2.39 1.85
N ILE A 47 6.83 3.51 2.50
CA ILE A 47 6.19 3.93 3.77
C ILE A 47 4.69 4.12 3.57
N PHE A 48 4.28 4.77 2.48
CA PHE A 48 2.88 4.95 2.13
C PHE A 48 2.16 3.61 1.93
N GLY A 49 2.78 2.67 1.21
CA GLY A 49 2.25 1.32 1.01
C GLY A 49 2.09 0.55 2.34
N VAL A 50 3.09 0.62 3.23
CA VAL A 50 3.02 -0.01 4.55
C VAL A 50 1.94 0.63 5.42
N CYS A 51 1.81 1.96 5.40
CA CYS A 51 0.76 2.67 6.12
C CYS A 51 -0.64 2.31 5.62
N MET A 52 -0.87 2.30 4.30
CA MET A 52 -2.15 1.87 3.72
C MET A 52 -2.46 0.41 4.07
N PHE A 53 -1.46 -0.46 3.99
CA PHE A 53 -1.62 -1.86 4.36
C PHE A 53 -1.99 -2.03 5.84
N GLY A 54 -1.30 -1.31 6.73
CA GLY A 54 -1.57 -1.31 8.17
C GLY A 54 -2.97 -0.79 8.50
N ILE A 55 -3.39 0.33 7.90
CA ILE A 55 -4.75 0.86 8.04
C ILE A 55 -5.79 -0.15 7.53
N GLY A 56 -5.50 -0.82 6.40
CA GLY A 56 -6.37 -1.85 5.84
C GLY A 56 -6.49 -3.08 6.74
N ALA A 57 -5.40 -3.46 7.42
CA ALA A 57 -5.40 -4.53 8.42
C ALA A 57 -6.21 -4.16 9.66
N ILE A 58 -6.09 -2.92 10.15
CA ILE A 58 -6.86 -2.42 11.29
C ILE A 58 -8.35 -2.37 10.96
N LEU A 59 -8.74 -1.78 9.81
CA LEU A 59 -10.15 -1.75 9.39
C LEU A 59 -10.74 -3.15 9.15
N ALA A 60 -9.94 -4.07 8.61
CA ALA A 60 -10.39 -5.45 8.39
C ALA A 60 -10.63 -6.19 9.72
N ASN A 61 -9.78 -5.96 10.73
CA ASN A 61 -9.93 -6.54 12.07
C ASN A 61 -11.03 -5.86 12.88
N ALA A 62 -11.15 -4.53 12.83
CA ALA A 62 -12.22 -3.78 13.50
C ALA A 62 -13.62 -4.11 12.95
N GLY A 63 -13.71 -4.62 11.72
CA GLY A 63 -14.96 -5.16 11.15
C GLY A 63 -15.25 -6.62 11.51
N GLN A 64 -14.40 -7.28 12.31
CA GLN A 64 -14.61 -8.63 12.82
C GLN A 64 -15.18 -8.68 14.26
N GLU A 65 -15.06 -7.59 15.02
CA GLU A 65 -15.63 -7.44 16.37
C GLU A 65 -17.11 -7.01 16.34
#